data_AF-A0A6F8ZXA1-F1
#
_entry.id   AF-A0A6F8ZXA1-F1
#
_cell.length_a   1.000
_cell.length_b   1.000
_cell.length_c   1.000
_cell.angle_alpha   90.00
_cell.angle_beta   90.00
_cell.angle_gamma   90.00
#
_symmetry.space_group_name_H-M   'P 1'
#
loop_
_entity.id
_entity.type
_entity.pdbx_description
1 polymer ?
#
loop_
_entity_poly.entity_id
_entity_poly.type
_entity_poly.pdbx_seq_one_letter_code
_entity_poly.pdbx_strand_id
1 'polypeptide(L)'
;MDKWIQSFTQSLIQFFKAEMDAYRLYTVVPKLVKFVDMLTNWYVRTNRRRLKGESGTEDCLWALENLFSVLFSMCRLMAPFTPFITEMMYQNLRHLIDPASVEEKDSSSIHYLMLPLV
;
A
#
# COMPACT_ATOMS: atom_id res chain seq x y z
N MET A 1 -7.79 7.79 -12.36
CA MET A 1 -8.01 6.95 -11.16
C MET A 1 -6.71 6.67 -10.43
N ASP A 2 -5.62 6.40 -11.15
CA ASP A 2 -4.32 6.04 -10.55
C ASP A 2 -3.72 7.19 -9.71
N LYS A 3 -3.77 8.42 -10.20
CA LYS A 3 -3.42 9.62 -9.41
C LYS A 3 -4.28 9.82 -8.16
N TRP A 4 -5.56 9.42 -8.23
CA TRP A 4 -6.48 9.55 -7.10
C TRP A 4 -6.12 8.57 -5.97
N ILE A 5 -5.82 7.31 -6.29
CA ILE A 5 -5.44 6.33 -5.26
C ILE A 5 -4.09 6.69 -4.64
N GLN A 6 -3.14 7.21 -5.42
CA GLN A 6 -1.87 7.70 -4.89
C GLN A 6 -2.08 8.88 -3.93
N SER A 7 -2.83 9.90 -4.35
CA SER A 7 -3.15 11.06 -3.50
C SER A 7 -3.91 10.64 -2.22
N PHE A 8 -4.83 9.68 -2.34
CA PHE A 8 -5.56 9.14 -1.20
C PHE A 8 -4.66 8.37 -0.24
N THR A 9 -3.68 7.62 -0.76
CA THR A 9 -2.66 6.92 0.04
C THR A 9 -1.78 7.92 0.78
N GLN A 10 -1.31 8.98 0.12
CA GLN A 10 -0.53 10.04 0.77
C GLN A 10 -1.31 10.76 1.87
N SER A 11 -2.59 11.06 1.61
CA SER A 11 -3.50 11.63 2.61
C SER A 11 -3.69 10.70 3.82
N LEU A 12 -3.74 9.38 3.59
CA LEU A 12 -3.82 8.39 4.66
C LEU A 12 -2.53 8.36 5.50
N ILE A 13 -1.36 8.37 4.86
CA ILE A 13 -0.06 8.37 5.56
C ILE A 13 0.06 9.60 6.45
N GLN A 14 -0.30 10.78 5.94
CA GLN A 14 -0.28 12.02 6.71
C GLN A 14 -1.22 11.96 7.93
N PHE A 15 -2.45 11.47 7.73
CA PHE A 15 -3.42 11.27 8.81
C PHE A 15 -2.91 10.28 9.86
N PHE A 16 -2.38 9.14 9.41
CA PHE A 16 -1.84 8.10 10.29
C PHE A 16 -0.72 8.66 11.18
N LYS A 17 0.22 9.40 10.60
CA LYS A 17 1.33 10.01 11.33
C LYS A 17 0.81 10.97 12.41
N ALA A 18 -0.09 11.90 12.05
CA ALA A 18 -0.64 12.88 12.98
C ALA A 18 -1.40 12.24 14.16
N GLU A 19 -2.20 11.19 13.89
CA GLU A 19 -2.97 10.52 14.93
C GLU A 19 -2.11 9.62 15.82
N MET A 20 -1.08 8.97 15.26
CA MET A 20 -0.13 8.17 16.03
C MET A 20 0.79 9.04 16.90
N ASP A 21 1.23 10.21 16.40
CA ASP A 21 1.97 11.19 17.19
C ASP A 21 1.14 11.71 18.39
N ALA A 22 -0.18 11.77 18.23
CA ALA A 22 -1.13 12.15 19.28
C ALA A 22 -1.65 10.97 20.12
N TYR A 23 -1.16 9.75 19.92
CA TYR A 23 -1.61 8.51 20.58
C TYR A 23 -3.11 8.20 20.44
N ARG A 24 -3.74 8.64 19.34
CA ARG A 24 -5.17 8.45 19.06
C ARG A 24 -5.45 7.19 18.22
N LEU A 25 -5.12 6.01 18.77
CA LEU A 25 -5.23 4.76 18.00
C LEU A 25 -6.67 4.43 17.53
N TYR A 26 -7.68 4.89 18.28
CA TYR A 26 -9.09 4.61 17.98
C TYR A 26 -9.59 5.26 16.68
N THR A 27 -8.95 6.32 16.20
CA THR A 27 -9.31 7.00 14.93
C THR A 27 -8.65 6.32 13.73
N VAL A 28 -7.49 5.70 13.95
CA VAL A 28 -6.65 5.10 12.90
C VAL A 28 -7.27 3.84 12.33
N VAL A 29 -7.70 2.91 13.21
CA VAL A 29 -8.22 1.60 12.78
C VAL A 29 -9.43 1.72 11.84
N PRO A 30 -10.49 2.51 12.15
CA PRO A 30 -11.62 2.69 11.24
C PRO A 30 -11.20 3.29 9.89
N LYS A 31 -10.23 4.20 9.89
CA LYS A 31 -9.73 4.83 8.67
C LYS A 31 -8.98 3.84 7.78
N LEU A 32 -8.15 2.98 8.36
CA LEU A 32 -7.45 1.91 7.64
C LEU A 32 -8.44 0.93 7.01
N VAL A 33 -9.45 0.48 7.76
CA VAL A 33 -10.50 -0.42 7.23
C VAL A 33 -11.24 0.23 6.06
N LYS A 34 -11.60 1.51 6.19
CA LYS A 34 -12.23 2.27 5.11
C LYS A 34 -11.31 2.42 3.89
N PHE A 35 -10.00 2.54 4.09
CA PHE A 35 -9.05 2.56 2.99
C PHE A 35 -9.05 1.24 2.20
N VAL A 36 -9.10 0.09 2.90
CA VAL A 36 -9.20 -1.23 2.25
C VAL A 36 -10.47 -1.34 1.41
N ASP A 37 -11.59 -0.88 1.96
CA ASP A 37 -12.87 -0.85 1.25
C ASP A 37 -12.78 0.02 -0.02
N MET A 38 -12.19 1.21 0.08
CA MET A 38 -12.02 2.10 -1.08
C MET A 38 -11.05 1.50 -2.12
N LEU A 39 -9.97 0.86 -1.71
CA LEU A 39 -9.04 0.20 -2.62
C LEU A 39 -9.73 -0.95 -3.39
N THR A 40 -10.48 -1.80 -2.69
CA THR A 40 -11.12 -2.98 -3.30
C THR A 40 -12.36 -2.60 -4.13
N ASN A 41 -13.28 -1.83 -3.54
CA ASN A 41 -14.57 -1.51 -4.16
C ASN A 41 -14.51 -0.38 -5.18
N TRP A 42 -13.57 0.56 -5.07
CA TRP A 42 -13.45 1.65 -6.05
C TRP A 42 -12.30 1.42 -7.01
N TYR A 43 -11.08 1.20 -6.53
CA TYR A 43 -9.92 1.13 -7.40
C TYR A 43 -9.88 -0.19 -8.18
N VAL A 44 -9.86 -1.34 -7.50
CA VAL A 44 -9.75 -2.66 -8.16
C VAL A 44 -10.97 -2.94 -9.03
N ARG A 45 -12.19 -2.64 -8.56
CA ARG A 45 -13.41 -2.85 -9.35
C ARG A 45 -13.42 -2.04 -10.64
N THR A 46 -13.06 -0.75 -10.58
CA THR A 46 -13.06 0.14 -11.75
C THR A 46 -11.93 -0.18 -12.71
N ASN A 47 -10.73 -0.49 -12.20
CA ASN A 47 -9.56 -0.79 -13.02
C ASN A 47 -9.43 -2.26 -13.44
N ARG A 48 -10.43 -3.12 -13.16
CA ARG A 48 -10.35 -4.58 -13.45
C ARG A 48 -10.04 -4.91 -14.91
N ARG A 49 -10.60 -4.15 -15.86
CA ARG A 49 -10.34 -4.34 -17.31
C ARG A 49 -8.90 -3.96 -17.69
N ARG A 50 -8.39 -2.87 -17.10
CA ARG A 50 -7.01 -2.40 -17.29
C ARG A 50 -5.99 -3.38 -16.72
N LEU A 51 -6.26 -3.91 -15.52
CA LEU A 51 -5.41 -4.94 -14.88
C LEU A 51 -5.37 -6.27 -15.65
N LYS A 52 -6.35 -6.54 -16.51
CA LYS A 52 -6.37 -7.73 -17.39
C LYS A 52 -5.65 -7.51 -18.72
N GLY A 53 -5.18 -6.31 -19.02
CA GLY A 53 -4.52 -6.01 -20.29
C GLY A 53 -5.47 -5.74 -21.46
N GLU A 54 -6.78 -5.59 -21.22
CA GLU A 54 -7.76 -5.29 -22.30
C GLU A 54 -7.52 -3.91 -22.95
N SER A 55 -6.76 -3.02 -22.30
CA SER A 55 -6.48 -1.66 -22.75
C SER A 55 -5.07 -1.46 -23.35
N GLY A 56 -4.25 -2.52 -23.40
CA GLY A 56 -2.85 -2.45 -23.85
C GLY A 56 -1.86 -2.92 -22.78
N THR A 57 -0.68 -3.37 -23.22
CA THR A 57 0.37 -3.94 -22.35
C THR A 57 1.01 -2.87 -21.46
N GLU A 58 1.30 -1.69 -21.99
CA GLU A 58 1.91 -0.59 -21.23
C GLU A 58 0.96 -0.08 -20.14
N ASP A 59 -0.29 0.20 -20.49
CA ASP A 59 -1.31 0.66 -19.53
C ASP A 59 -1.58 -0.36 -18.41
N CYS A 60 -1.49 -1.65 -18.72
CA CYS A 60 -1.60 -2.73 -17.74
C CYS A 60 -0.43 -2.67 -16.74
N LEU A 61 0.80 -2.50 -17.25
CA LEU A 61 2.01 -2.40 -16.43
C LEU A 61 1.92 -1.20 -15.48
N TRP A 62 1.56 -0.02 -15.99
CA TRP A 62 1.35 1.17 -15.17
C TRP A 62 0.29 0.97 -14.08
N ALA A 63 -0.83 0.31 -14.40
CA ALA A 63 -1.87 0.04 -13.42
C ALA A 63 -1.42 -0.94 -12.33
N LEU A 64 -0.63 -1.96 -12.69
CA LEU A 64 -0.06 -2.94 -11.78
C LEU A 64 1.00 -2.32 -10.87
N GLU A 65 1.88 -1.49 -11.41
CA GLU A 65 2.91 -0.77 -10.63
C GLU A 65 2.27 0.16 -9.60
N ASN A 66 1.23 0.90 -10.00
CA ASN A 66 0.46 1.74 -9.09
C ASN A 66 -0.23 0.94 -7.99
N LEU A 67 -0.85 -0.19 -8.33
CA LEU A 67 -1.48 -1.07 -7.35
C LEU A 67 -0.45 -1.63 -6.37
N PHE A 68 0.71 -2.03 -6.88
CA PHE A 68 1.83 -2.54 -6.09
C PHE A 68 2.31 -1.49 -5.07
N SER A 69 2.60 -0.27 -5.52
CA SER A 69 3.06 0.84 -4.67
C SER A 69 2.08 1.15 -3.52
N VAL A 70 0.78 1.18 -3.83
CA VAL A 70 -0.28 1.44 -2.85
C VAL A 70 -0.41 0.29 -1.85
N LEU A 71 -0.41 -0.96 -2.33
CA LEU A 71 -0.52 -2.14 -1.48
C LEU A 71 0.69 -2.25 -0.55
N PHE A 72 1.89 -1.99 -1.07
CA PHE A 72 3.12 -1.98 -0.29
C PHE A 72 3.08 -0.95 0.85
N SER A 73 2.63 0.27 0.55
CA SER A 73 2.46 1.34 1.54
C SER A 73 1.44 0.96 2.61
N MET A 74 0.32 0.34 2.21
CA MET A 74 -0.71 -0.16 3.12
C MET A 74 -0.17 -1.25 4.05
N CYS A 75 0.58 -2.22 3.54
CA CYS A 75 1.18 -3.26 4.36
C CYS A 75 2.10 -2.65 5.44
N ARG A 76 2.91 -1.64 5.10
CA ARG A 76 3.77 -0.94 6.07
C ARG A 76 2.96 -0.23 7.16
N LEU A 77 1.86 0.45 6.80
CA LEU A 77 0.97 1.11 7.77
C LEU A 77 0.24 0.12 8.68
N MET A 78 -0.08 -1.08 8.17
CA MET A 78 -0.78 -2.12 8.93
C MET A 78 0.16 -3.00 9.77
N ALA A 79 1.47 -2.96 9.55
CA ALA A 79 2.45 -3.81 10.24
C ALA A 79 2.34 -3.75 11.79
N PRO A 80 2.12 -2.58 12.42
CA PRO A 80 1.97 -2.49 13.88
C PRO A 80 0.67 -3.13 14.42
N PHE A 81 -0.35 -3.29 13.58
CA PHE A 81 -1.68 -3.79 13.98
C PHE A 81 -1.88 -5.26 13.64
N THR A 82 -1.43 -5.69 12.45
CA THR A 82 -1.66 -7.05 11.93
C THR A 82 -0.36 -7.67 11.43
N PRO A 83 0.65 -7.88 12.31
CA PRO A 83 2.02 -8.16 11.91
C PRO A 83 2.20 -9.43 11.07
N PHE A 84 1.45 -10.49 11.37
CA PHE A 84 1.55 -11.77 10.66
C PHE A 84 0.97 -11.73 9.25
N ILE A 85 -0.17 -11.05 9.08
CA ILE A 85 -0.83 -10.94 7.77
C ILE A 85 0.00 -10.06 6.85
N THR A 86 0.48 -8.91 7.36
CA THR A 86 1.30 -7.99 6.58
C THR A 86 2.65 -8.60 6.21
N GLU A 87 3.24 -9.40 7.09
CA GLU A 87 4.47 -10.14 6.79
C GLU A 87 4.25 -11.15 5.67
N MET A 88 3.18 -11.96 5.75
CA MET A 88 2.84 -12.91 4.68
C MET A 88 2.60 -12.21 3.34
N MET A 89 1.90 -11.07 3.35
CA MET A 89 1.68 -10.27 2.14
C MET A 89 2.99 -9.69 1.61
N TYR A 90 3.84 -9.17 2.48
CA TYR A 90 5.13 -8.60 2.11
C TYR A 90 6.06 -9.61 1.47
N GLN A 91 6.19 -10.83 2.03
CA GLN A 91 7.04 -11.87 1.44
C GLN A 91 6.61 -12.21 0.01
N ASN A 92 5.30 -12.30 -0.24
CA ASN A 92 4.77 -12.53 -1.59
C ASN A 92 5.09 -11.38 -2.56
N LEU A 93 5.02 -10.14 -2.07
CA LEU A 93 5.31 -8.93 -2.86
C LEU A 93 6.81 -8.72 -3.10
N ARG A 94 7.66 -9.10 -2.14
CA ARG A 94 9.12 -8.93 -2.19
C ARG A 94 9.75 -9.59 -3.40
N HIS A 95 9.19 -10.71 -3.88
CA HIS A 95 9.67 -11.38 -5.09
C HIS A 95 9.55 -10.53 -6.37
N LEU A 96 8.69 -9.52 -6.36
CA LEU A 96 8.48 -8.59 -7.48
C LEU A 96 9.28 -7.29 -7.33
N ILE A 97 9.93 -7.07 -6.18
CA ILE A 97 10.73 -5.89 -5.92
C ILE A 97 12.14 -6.14 -6.44
N ASP A 98 12.65 -5.22 -7.26
CA ASP A 98 14.06 -5.25 -7.62
C ASP A 98 14.91 -4.98 -6.36
N PRO A 99 15.79 -5.91 -5.93
CA PRO A 99 16.65 -5.70 -4.77
C PRO A 99 17.54 -4.45 -4.89
N ALA A 100 17.77 -3.91 -6.09
CA ALA A 100 18.50 -2.65 -6.28
C ALA A 100 17.68 -1.40 -5.89
N SER A 101 16.35 -1.51 -5.82
CA SER A 101 15.44 -0.39 -5.50
C SER A 101 15.24 -0.16 -4.00
N VAL A 102 15.70 -1.08 -3.15
CA VAL A 102 15.53 -1.00 -1.69
C VAL A 102 16.83 -0.55 -1.06
N GLU A 103 16.90 0.74 -0.68
CA GLU A 103 18.08 1.32 0.01
C GLU A 103 18.29 0.77 1.43
N GLU A 104 17.30 0.07 1.99
CA GLU A 104 17.33 -0.42 3.36
C GLU A 104 18.09 -1.76 3.48
N LYS A 105 19.09 -1.78 4.37
CA LYS A 105 20.06 -2.88 4.56
C LYS A 105 19.45 -4.23 4.94
N ASP A 106 18.23 -4.25 5.47
CA ASP A 106 17.54 -5.49 5.89
C ASP A 106 16.08 -5.51 5.44
N SER A 107 15.86 -5.90 4.18
CA SER A 107 14.52 -6.08 3.58
C SER A 107 13.98 -7.50 3.79
N SER A 108 14.48 -8.22 4.81
CA SER A 108 14.06 -9.59 5.06
C SER A 108 12.65 -9.70 5.62
N SER A 109 12.15 -8.66 6.31
CA SER A 109 10.81 -8.59 6.90
C SER A 109 10.24 -7.19 6.78
N ILE A 110 8.91 -7.07 6.74
CA ILE A 110 8.24 -5.76 6.72
C ILE A 110 8.49 -4.95 7.99
N HIS A 111 8.80 -5.61 9.10
CA HIS A 111 8.99 -4.99 10.41
C HIS A 111 10.32 -4.25 10.55
N TYR A 112 11.26 -4.49 9.63
CA TYR A 112 12.51 -3.75 9.55
C TYR A 112 12.40 -2.51 8.66
N LEU A 113 11.28 -2.38 7.94
CA LEU A 113 11.05 -1.24 7.09
C LEU A 113 10.56 -0.04 7.89
N MET A 114 11.06 1.14 7.54
CA MET A 114 10.54 2.38 8.12
C MET A 114 9.08 2.60 7.73
N LEU A 115 8.36 3.47 8.44
CA LEU A 115 7.07 3.93 7.95
C LEU A 115 7.24 4.77 6.68
N PRO A 116 6.31 4.67 5.71
CA PRO A 116 6.39 5.48 4.50
C PRO A 116 6.34 6.97 4.86
N LEU A 117 7.25 7.75 4.27
CA LEU A 117 7.28 9.20 4.40
C LEU A 117 6.38 9.83 3.31
N VAL A 118 5.82 10.99 3.63
CA VAL A 118 5.04 11.83 2.70
C VAL A 118 5.98 12.59 1.79
#